data_AF-A0AA38HG92-F1
#
_entry.id   AF-A0AA38HG92-F1
#
_cell.length_a   1.000
_cell.length_b   1.000
_cell.length_c   1.000
_cell.angle_alpha   90.00
_cell.angle_beta   90.00
_cell.angle_gamma   90.00
#
_symmetry.space_group_name_H-M   'P 1'
#
loop_
_entity.id
_entity.type
_entity.pdbx_description
1 polymer ?
#
loop_
_entity_poly.entity_id
_entity_poly.type
_entity_poly.pdbx_seq_one_letter_code
_entity_poly.pdbx_strand_id
1 'polypeptide(L)'
;MHGLKADFEKPVQLTGLSDPIFAEALITIEQFDLTLLILVVNQTRDTLHNLCLELFTVGALKVSERPEQYTLAPEGFITIKVGIKLSSSDGGLIFGLLAYDVRWLACVSFLPFCKLIEFLSPCASGTTTTSCVVLSDISVDAIDYIQPSTCTDEEFRRMWADFEWENKLTVKTDITSLEEYVSHIASCTNMNCLTLKGSQKGESNFYASILYARSIFGEDVLASLSLEKDNDNKIAGHIRVRAKTQGMALSLGDKIARSQHKKRLL
;
A
#
# COMPACT_ATOMS: atom_id res chain seq x y z
N MET A 1 -2.59 1.90 -30.33
CA MET A 1 -1.57 1.09 -29.63
C MET A 1 -1.24 1.79 -28.33
N HIS A 2 -1.98 1.47 -27.26
CA HIS A 2 -1.66 1.97 -25.92
C HIS A 2 -0.53 1.12 -25.38
N GLY A 3 0.68 1.68 -25.35
CA GLY A 3 1.82 1.05 -24.66
C GLY A 3 1.49 0.95 -23.18
N LEU A 4 1.30 -0.27 -22.70
CA LEU A 4 1.31 -0.62 -21.29
C LEU A 4 2.66 -0.16 -20.75
N LYS A 5 2.63 0.93 -19.99
CA LYS A 5 3.77 1.39 -19.21
C LYS A 5 3.90 0.39 -18.07
N ALA A 6 4.74 -0.63 -18.25
CA ALA A 6 5.13 -1.54 -17.18
C ALA A 6 6.05 -0.77 -16.23
N ASP A 7 5.45 0.10 -15.41
CA ASP A 7 6.10 0.60 -14.21
C ASP A 7 6.19 -0.63 -13.29
N PHE A 8 7.29 -1.38 -13.35
CA PHE A 8 7.55 -2.47 -12.42
C PHE A 8 7.67 -1.86 -11.03
N GLU A 9 6.66 -2.08 -10.18
CA GLU A 9 6.73 -1.66 -8.78
C GLU A 9 7.96 -2.30 -8.12
N LYS A 10 8.66 -1.50 -7.33
CA LYS A 10 9.84 -1.97 -6.60
C LYS A 10 9.38 -3.04 -5.60
N PRO A 11 10.04 -4.22 -5.53
CA PRO A 11 9.68 -5.23 -4.54
C PRO A 11 9.81 -4.68 -3.12
N VAL A 12 8.88 -5.08 -2.27
CA VAL A 12 8.81 -4.73 -0.85
C VAL A 12 9.52 -5.83 -0.06
N GLN A 13 10.55 -5.45 0.68
CA GLN A 13 11.27 -6.35 1.57
C GLN A 13 10.40 -6.67 2.79
N LEU A 14 10.17 -7.96 3.05
CA LEU A 14 9.35 -8.43 4.16
C LEU A 14 10.17 -8.91 5.35
N THR A 15 11.37 -9.43 5.13
CA THR A 15 12.28 -9.86 6.21
C THR A 15 13.67 -9.25 6.02
N GLY A 16 14.43 -9.19 7.10
CA GLY A 16 15.79 -8.67 7.09
C GLY A 16 16.76 -9.57 6.32
N LEU A 17 17.85 -8.99 5.82
CA LEU A 17 18.93 -9.73 5.15
C LEU A 17 19.73 -10.65 6.09
N SER A 18 19.50 -10.53 7.40
CA SER A 18 20.14 -11.33 8.44
C SER A 18 19.20 -12.40 9.03
N ASP A 19 17.94 -12.45 8.58
CA ASP A 19 16.96 -13.43 9.04
C ASP A 19 17.23 -14.79 8.37
N PRO A 20 16.94 -15.92 9.02
CA PRO A 20 17.19 -17.25 8.43
C PRO A 20 16.44 -17.47 7.11
N ILE A 21 15.34 -16.74 6.91
CA ILE A 21 14.59 -16.71 5.67
C ILE A 21 14.49 -15.28 5.17
N PHE A 22 14.93 -15.07 3.94
CA PHE A 22 14.74 -13.81 3.24
C PHE A 22 13.46 -13.86 2.41
N ALA A 23 12.64 -12.82 2.52
CA ALA A 23 11.39 -12.70 1.78
C ALA A 23 11.20 -11.30 1.18
N GLU A 24 10.83 -11.27 -0.11
CA GLU A 24 10.45 -10.06 -0.83
C GLU A 24 9.14 -10.29 -1.57
N ALA A 25 8.26 -9.29 -1.56
CA ALA A 25 6.98 -9.33 -2.25
C ALA A 25 6.94 -8.36 -3.41
N LEU A 26 6.46 -8.84 -4.56
CA LEU A 26 5.96 -8.01 -5.63
C LEU A 26 4.43 -7.99 -5.56
N ILE A 27 3.85 -6.80 -5.61
CA ILE A 27 2.41 -6.60 -5.50
C ILE A 27 1.90 -6.21 -6.88
N THR A 28 0.83 -6.85 -7.32
CA THR A 28 0.13 -6.49 -8.55
C THR A 28 -1.36 -6.41 -8.26
N ILE A 29 -2.00 -5.30 -8.63
CA ILE A 29 -3.44 -5.13 -8.49
C ILE A 29 -4.06 -5.10 -9.89
N GLU A 30 -4.91 -6.08 -10.16
CA GLU A 30 -5.68 -6.21 -11.40
C GLU A 30 -7.17 -6.10 -11.06
N GLN A 31 -7.74 -4.91 -11.25
CA GLN A 31 -9.13 -4.60 -10.91
C GLN A 31 -9.45 -4.90 -9.44
N PHE A 32 -10.05 -6.06 -9.15
CA PHE A 32 -10.48 -6.47 -7.82
C PHE A 32 -9.60 -7.55 -7.18
N ASP A 33 -8.66 -8.09 -7.95
CA ASP A 33 -7.75 -9.14 -7.51
C ASP A 33 -6.36 -8.55 -7.29
N LEU A 34 -5.92 -8.61 -6.04
CA LEU A 34 -4.55 -8.35 -5.64
C LEU A 34 -3.79 -9.67 -5.67
N THR A 35 -2.66 -9.69 -6.35
CA THR A 35 -1.72 -10.82 -6.37
C THR A 35 -0.44 -10.41 -5.66
N LEU A 36 -0.07 -11.17 -4.63
CA LEU A 36 1.26 -11.12 -4.03
C LEU A 36 2.12 -12.23 -4.62
N LEU A 37 3.26 -11.86 -5.20
CA LEU A 37 4.32 -12.80 -5.56
C LEU A 37 5.44 -12.66 -4.54
N ILE A 38 5.54 -13.62 -3.62
CA ILE A 38 6.50 -13.60 -2.53
C ILE A 38 7.64 -14.54 -2.89
N LEU A 39 8.81 -13.98 -3.17
CA LEU A 39 10.05 -14.73 -3.25
C LEU A 39 10.50 -15.06 -1.82
N VAL A 40 10.68 -16.34 -1.54
CA VAL A 40 11.19 -16.84 -0.27
C VAL A 40 12.51 -17.57 -0.52
N VAL A 41 13.56 -17.15 0.17
CA VAL A 41 14.91 -17.70 0.05
C VAL A 41 15.36 -18.23 1.39
N ASN A 42 15.75 -19.50 1.43
CA ASN A 42 16.39 -20.10 2.59
C ASN A 42 17.85 -19.60 2.66
N GLN A 43 18.19 -18.76 3.64
CA GLN A 43 19.56 -18.28 3.83
C GLN A 43 20.40 -19.21 4.71
N THR A 44 19.79 -20.27 5.25
CA THR A 44 20.46 -21.23 6.14
C THR A 44 21.12 -22.36 5.36
N ARG A 45 21.98 -23.11 6.06
CA ARG A 45 22.63 -24.33 5.54
C ARG A 45 21.81 -25.59 5.77
N ASP A 46 20.64 -25.47 6.38
CA ASP A 46 19.76 -26.58 6.72
C ASP A 46 18.55 -26.60 5.78
N THR A 47 18.01 -27.79 5.54
CA THR A 47 16.75 -27.94 4.79
C THR A 47 15.59 -27.50 5.67
N LEU A 48 14.78 -26.56 5.16
CA LEU A 48 13.55 -26.13 5.82
C LEU A 48 12.41 -27.04 5.35
N HIS A 49 11.74 -27.69 6.29
CA HIS A 49 10.60 -28.55 6.03
C HIS A 49 9.30 -27.86 6.44
N ASN A 50 8.18 -28.28 5.85
CA ASN A 50 6.85 -27.77 6.17
C ASN A 50 6.77 -26.23 6.17
N LEU A 51 7.55 -25.58 5.30
CA LEU A 51 7.55 -24.14 5.16
C LEU A 51 6.16 -23.70 4.72
N CYS A 52 5.51 -22.89 5.55
CA CYS A 52 4.13 -22.46 5.38
C CYS A 52 4.08 -20.95 5.51
N LEU A 53 3.48 -20.30 4.51
CA LEU A 53 3.17 -18.87 4.56
C LEU A 53 1.77 -18.69 5.14
N GLU A 54 1.70 -17.99 6.27
CA GLU A 54 0.44 -17.60 6.90
C GLU A 54 0.27 -16.08 6.79
N LEU A 55 -0.74 -15.66 6.03
CA LEU A 55 -1.10 -14.26 5.87
C LEU A 55 -2.42 -13.96 6.60
N PHE A 56 -2.43 -12.80 7.23
CA PHE A 56 -3.57 -12.21 7.90
C PHE A 56 -3.83 -10.84 7.30
N THR A 57 -5.09 -10.42 7.31
CA THR A 57 -5.50 -9.16 6.70
C THR A 57 -6.40 -8.38 7.63
N VAL A 58 -6.23 -7.06 7.66
CA VAL A 58 -7.12 -6.12 8.33
C VAL A 58 -7.72 -5.19 7.29
N GLY A 59 -9.03 -4.91 7.43
CA GLY A 59 -9.80 -4.09 6.51
C GLY A 59 -10.60 -4.92 5.50
N ALA A 60 -10.88 -4.32 4.35
CA ALA A 60 -11.73 -4.88 3.30
C ALA A 60 -10.99 -5.85 2.35
N LEU A 61 -10.19 -6.75 2.94
CA LEU A 61 -9.34 -7.71 2.24
C LEU A 61 -9.75 -9.14 2.61
N LYS A 62 -9.79 -10.03 1.62
CA LYS A 62 -10.03 -11.45 1.84
C LYS A 62 -9.03 -12.31 1.09
N VAL A 63 -8.22 -13.04 1.84
CA VAL A 63 -7.30 -14.05 1.29
C VAL A 63 -8.13 -15.18 0.66
N SER A 64 -7.84 -15.51 -0.60
CA SER A 64 -8.62 -16.51 -1.34
C SER A 64 -8.05 -17.93 -1.29
N GLU A 65 -6.84 -18.12 -0.78
CA GLU A 65 -6.09 -19.37 -0.90
C GLU A 65 -5.82 -20.05 0.45
N ARG A 66 -5.62 -21.36 0.39
CA ARG A 66 -5.26 -22.17 1.56
C ARG A 66 -3.73 -22.22 1.68
N PRO A 67 -3.19 -22.24 2.91
CA PRO A 67 -1.76 -22.37 3.12
C PRO A 67 -1.24 -23.69 2.52
N GLU A 68 -0.24 -23.60 1.66
CA GLU A 68 0.51 -24.74 1.12
C GLU A 68 1.81 -24.93 1.90
N GLN A 69 2.28 -26.18 1.96
CA GLN A 69 3.52 -26.54 2.63
C GLN A 69 4.60 -26.82 1.60
N TYR A 70 5.77 -26.23 1.83
CA TYR A 70 6.93 -26.36 0.95
C TYR A 70 8.11 -26.96 1.70
N THR A 71 9.07 -27.51 0.95
CA THR A 71 10.38 -27.91 1.48
C THR A 71 11.44 -27.18 0.69
N LEU A 72 12.27 -26.40 1.37
CA LEU A 72 13.36 -25.65 0.75
C LEU A 72 14.71 -26.27 1.12
N ALA A 73 15.49 -26.60 0.11
CA ALA A 73 16.88 -26.98 0.28
C ALA A 73 17.72 -25.80 0.83
N PRO A 74 18.91 -26.06 1.40
CA PRO A 74 19.87 -25.02 1.75
C PRO A 74 20.12 -24.07 0.58
N GLU A 75 20.12 -22.76 0.84
CA GLU A 75 20.33 -21.71 -0.18
C GLU A 75 19.30 -21.74 -1.34
N GLY A 76 18.25 -22.57 -1.22
CA GLY A 76 17.19 -22.70 -2.19
C GLY A 76 16.15 -21.59 -2.07
N PHE A 77 15.38 -21.39 -3.14
CA PHE A 77 14.32 -20.39 -3.18
C PHE A 77 13.04 -20.95 -3.82
N ILE A 78 11.93 -20.31 -3.50
CA ILE A 78 10.61 -20.56 -4.11
C ILE A 78 9.87 -19.24 -4.25
N THR A 79 8.99 -19.14 -5.24
CA THR A 79 8.05 -18.03 -5.36
C THR A 79 6.66 -18.54 -5.02
N ILE A 80 6.06 -18.00 -3.97
CA ILE A 80 4.70 -18.30 -3.55
C ILE A 80 3.79 -17.20 -4.12
N LYS A 81 2.78 -17.60 -4.88
CA LYS A 81 1.75 -16.69 -5.38
C LYS A 81 0.55 -16.75 -4.43
N VAL A 82 0.08 -15.60 -3.97
CA VAL A 82 -1.13 -15.50 -3.15
C VAL A 82 -2.14 -14.54 -3.78
N GLY A 83 -3.34 -15.04 -4.05
CA GLY A 83 -4.49 -14.22 -4.41
C GLY A 83 -5.21 -13.63 -3.20
N ILE A 84 -5.48 -12.32 -3.25
CA ILE A 84 -6.24 -11.57 -2.25
C ILE A 84 -7.31 -10.76 -2.99
N LYS A 85 -8.56 -10.90 -2.55
CA LYS A 85 -9.67 -10.13 -3.12
C LYS A 85 -9.87 -8.83 -2.36
N LEU A 86 -9.95 -7.74 -3.11
CA LEU A 86 -10.31 -6.43 -2.61
C LEU A 86 -11.83 -6.29 -2.62
N SER A 87 -12.43 -5.82 -1.52
CA SER A 87 -13.86 -5.51 -1.47
C SER A 87 -14.17 -4.01 -1.36
N SER A 88 -13.15 -3.17 -1.17
CA SER A 88 -13.26 -1.70 -1.12
C SER A 88 -11.91 -1.08 -1.48
N SER A 89 -11.93 0.22 -1.80
CA SER A 89 -10.71 1.03 -1.93
C SER A 89 -10.28 1.71 -0.63
N ASP A 90 -10.97 1.42 0.48
CA ASP A 90 -10.44 1.63 1.82
C ASP A 90 -9.20 0.75 1.98
N GLY A 91 -8.03 1.38 2.14
CA GLY A 91 -6.76 0.67 2.25
C GLY A 91 -6.79 -0.45 3.29
N GLY A 92 -5.90 -1.42 3.13
CA GLY A 92 -5.83 -2.59 3.99
C GLY A 92 -4.41 -2.89 4.43
N LEU A 93 -4.28 -3.60 5.54
CA LEU A 93 -3.00 -4.08 6.04
C LEU A 93 -2.92 -5.59 5.83
N ILE A 94 -1.83 -6.05 5.25
CA ILE A 94 -1.49 -7.46 5.13
C ILE A 94 -0.26 -7.70 5.99
N PHE A 95 -0.33 -8.67 6.89
CA PHE A 95 0.79 -9.07 7.74
C PHE A 95 0.81 -10.58 7.83
N GLY A 96 1.92 -11.16 8.27
CA GLY A 96 2.03 -12.61 8.26
C GLY A 96 3.30 -13.13 8.86
N LEU A 97 3.45 -14.45 8.74
CA LEU A 97 4.64 -15.17 9.18
C LEU A 97 4.95 -16.32 8.24
N LEU A 98 6.22 -16.71 8.22
CA LEU A 98 6.69 -17.95 7.62
C LEU A 98 7.02 -18.92 8.75
N ALA A 99 6.25 -20.00 8.87
CA ALA A 99 6.51 -21.08 9.81
C ALA A 99 7.25 -22.22 9.09
N TYR A 100 8.24 -22.83 9.73
CA TYR A 100 9.02 -23.93 9.15
C TYR A 100 9.62 -24.82 10.24
N ASP A 101 9.91 -26.07 9.87
CA ASP A 101 10.57 -27.04 10.71
C ASP A 101 12.03 -27.22 10.27
N VAL A 102 12.95 -27.17 11.23
CA VAL A 102 14.34 -27.56 11.02
C VAL A 102 14.57 -28.92 11.66
N ARG A 103 15.19 -29.83 10.91
CA ARG A 103 15.69 -31.08 11.47
C ARG A 103 17.12 -30.86 11.91
N TRP A 104 17.34 -30.74 13.21
CA TRP A 104 18.69 -30.86 13.76
C TRP A 104 19.17 -32.30 13.54
N LEU A 105 20.03 -32.48 12.54
CA LEU A 105 20.84 -33.69 12.48
C LEU A 105 21.73 -33.68 13.72
N ALA A 106 21.76 -34.80 14.45
CA ALA A 106 22.59 -35.03 15.63
C ALA A 106 24.11 -35.07 15.29
N CYS A 107 24.60 -34.11 14.51
CA CYS A 107 25.99 -33.93 14.13
C CYS A 107 26.72 -33.04 15.16
N VAL A 108 26.53 -33.31 16.44
CA VAL A 108 27.47 -32.88 17.49
C VAL A 108 28.51 -33.99 17.75
N SER A 109 28.44 -35.09 17.02
CA SER A 109 29.28 -36.29 17.19
C SER A 109 30.71 -36.19 16.62
N PHE A 110 31.12 -35.05 16.05
CA PHE A 110 32.46 -34.89 15.45
C PHE A 110 33.33 -33.74 16.00
N LEU A 111 32.95 -33.10 17.12
CA LEU A 111 33.84 -32.20 17.84
C LEU A 111 34.24 -32.81 19.20
N PRO A 112 35.54 -33.10 19.45
CA PRO A 112 35.98 -33.74 20.69
C PRO A 112 35.84 -32.84 21.93
N PHE A 113 35.33 -31.61 21.80
CA PHE A 113 35.18 -30.64 22.89
C PHE A 113 33.72 -30.35 23.30
N CYS A 114 32.72 -30.81 22.55
CA CYS A 114 31.29 -30.53 22.83
C CYS A 114 30.60 -31.60 23.70
N LYS A 115 31.33 -32.33 24.54
CA LYS A 115 30.76 -33.35 25.44
C LYS A 115 30.14 -32.78 26.73
N LEU A 116 30.25 -31.47 26.98
CA LEU A 116 29.78 -30.87 28.23
C LEU A 116 28.33 -30.36 28.18
N ILE A 117 27.71 -30.27 27.01
CA ILE A 117 26.31 -29.79 26.86
C ILE A 117 25.32 -30.95 26.61
N GLU A 118 25.77 -32.21 26.63
CA GLU A 118 24.84 -33.38 26.58
C GLU A 118 24.13 -33.65 27.91
N PHE A 119 24.55 -33.03 29.03
CA PHE A 119 24.00 -33.31 30.36
C PHE A 119 22.79 -32.46 30.78
N LEU A 120 22.29 -31.55 29.93
CA LEU A 120 21.10 -30.75 30.22
C LEU A 120 19.88 -31.05 29.35
N SER A 121 19.97 -31.93 28.34
CA SER A 121 18.78 -32.45 27.66
C SER A 121 19.06 -33.73 26.86
N PRO A 122 18.58 -34.91 27.28
CA PRO A 122 18.72 -36.14 26.51
C PRO A 122 17.58 -36.23 25.49
N CYS A 123 17.73 -35.59 24.32
CA CYS A 123 16.83 -35.80 23.19
C CYS A 123 17.54 -36.62 22.11
N ALA A 124 17.70 -37.91 22.38
CA ALA A 124 18.03 -38.92 21.38
C ALA A 124 16.76 -39.33 20.61
N SER A 125 16.25 -38.41 19.79
CA SER A 125 15.20 -38.62 18.81
C SER A 125 15.22 -37.38 17.91
N GLY A 126 15.01 -37.53 16.60
CA GLY A 126 15.03 -36.39 15.68
C GLY A 126 13.93 -35.38 16.01
N THR A 127 14.23 -34.45 16.92
CA THR A 127 13.34 -33.37 17.34
C THR A 127 13.28 -32.34 16.22
N THR A 128 12.14 -32.29 15.52
CA THR A 128 11.79 -31.20 14.62
C THR A 128 11.46 -29.98 15.47
N THR A 129 12.25 -28.91 15.34
CA THR A 129 11.95 -27.63 16.00
C THR A 129 11.21 -26.74 15.00
N THR A 130 9.95 -26.43 15.29
CA THR A 130 9.17 -25.45 14.54
C THR A 130 9.64 -24.05 14.92
N SER A 131 10.10 -23.30 13.92
CA SER A 131 10.51 -21.90 14.03
C SER A 131 9.61 -21.05 13.13
N CYS A 132 9.52 -19.76 13.42
CA CYS A 132 8.81 -18.83 12.54
C CYS A 132 9.55 -17.50 12.41
N VAL A 133 9.36 -16.84 11.26
CA VAL A 133 9.83 -15.48 10.99
C VAL A 133 8.60 -14.63 10.71
N VAL A 134 8.44 -13.54 11.46
CA VAL A 134 7.36 -12.57 11.24
C VAL A 134 7.73 -11.68 10.06
N LEU A 135 6.77 -11.48 9.16
CA LEU A 135 6.92 -10.62 8.00
C LEU A 135 6.59 -9.18 8.37
N SER A 136 7.28 -8.24 7.73
CA SER A 136 6.93 -6.82 7.78
C SER A 136 5.57 -6.58 7.12
N ASP A 137 4.83 -5.63 7.67
CA ASP A 137 3.49 -5.31 7.18
C ASP A 137 3.52 -4.69 5.78
N ILE A 138 2.51 -5.03 4.97
CA ILE A 138 2.28 -4.48 3.64
C ILE A 138 1.00 -3.64 3.71
N SER A 139 1.13 -2.33 3.52
CA SER A 139 -0.01 -1.43 3.35
C SER A 139 -0.46 -1.41 1.89
N VAL A 140 -1.72 -1.75 1.66
CA VAL A 140 -2.34 -1.72 0.33
C VAL A 140 -3.28 -0.52 0.26
N ASP A 141 -2.99 0.41 -0.64
CA ASP A 141 -3.86 1.55 -0.93
C ASP A 141 -4.27 1.53 -2.41
N ALA A 142 -5.56 1.34 -2.70
CA ALA A 142 -6.06 1.32 -4.08
C ALA A 142 -6.39 2.74 -4.61
N ILE A 143 -5.83 3.79 -3.99
CA ILE A 143 -6.14 5.20 -4.33
C ILE A 143 -5.71 5.57 -5.76
N ASP A 144 -4.71 4.87 -6.30
CA ASP A 144 -4.25 5.08 -7.68
C ASP A 144 -5.24 4.54 -8.73
N TYR A 145 -6.20 3.70 -8.32
CA TYR A 145 -7.26 3.17 -9.17
C TYR A 145 -8.53 4.03 -9.19
N ILE A 146 -8.50 5.21 -8.57
CA ILE A 146 -9.59 6.19 -8.72
C ILE A 146 -9.61 6.74 -10.14
N GLN A 147 -10.81 6.88 -10.69
CA GLN A 147 -11.04 7.41 -12.03
C GLN A 147 -11.81 8.74 -11.98
N PRO A 148 -11.49 9.69 -12.87
CA PRO A 148 -12.22 10.95 -12.96
C PRO A 148 -13.68 10.67 -13.35
N SER A 149 -14.62 11.33 -12.67
CA SER A 149 -16.05 11.16 -12.89
C SER A 149 -16.76 12.52 -12.88
N THR A 150 -18.03 12.57 -13.29
CA THR A 150 -18.86 13.78 -13.26
C THR A 150 -20.10 13.55 -12.42
N CYS A 151 -20.50 14.55 -11.65
CA CYS A 151 -21.79 14.58 -10.97
C CYS A 151 -22.40 15.99 -11.09
N THR A 152 -23.70 16.10 -10.86
CA THR A 152 -24.39 17.39 -10.79
C THR A 152 -24.08 18.14 -9.49
N ASP A 153 -24.30 19.45 -9.46
CA ASP A 153 -24.13 20.27 -8.25
C ASP A 153 -25.07 19.85 -7.10
N GLU A 154 -26.24 19.30 -7.42
CA GLU A 154 -27.18 18.75 -6.43
C GLU A 154 -26.65 17.46 -5.81
N GLU A 155 -26.17 16.54 -6.64
CA GLU A 155 -25.55 15.29 -6.17
C GLU A 155 -24.30 15.57 -5.33
N PHE A 156 -23.44 16.49 -5.78
CA PHE A 156 -22.24 16.88 -5.04
C PHE A 156 -22.63 17.40 -3.64
N ARG A 157 -23.57 18.35 -3.55
CA ARG A 157 -23.99 18.92 -2.26
C ARG A 157 -24.62 17.88 -1.34
N ARG A 158 -25.42 16.96 -1.89
CA ARG A 158 -25.99 15.84 -1.13
C ARG A 158 -24.88 14.94 -0.59
N MET A 159 -24.02 14.41 -1.46
CA MET A 159 -22.91 13.54 -1.05
C MET A 159 -21.97 14.24 -0.05
N TRP A 160 -21.68 15.52 -0.28
CA TRP A 160 -20.85 16.31 0.62
C TRP A 160 -21.45 16.42 2.02
N ALA A 161 -22.77 16.56 2.14
CA ALA A 161 -23.47 16.58 3.41
C ALA A 161 -23.53 15.18 4.07
N ASP A 162 -23.69 14.12 3.26
CA ASP A 162 -23.84 12.74 3.72
C ASP A 162 -22.51 12.11 4.18
N PHE A 163 -21.36 12.54 3.64
CA PHE A 163 -20.07 11.92 3.95
C PHE A 163 -19.58 12.29 5.35
N GLU A 164 -19.37 11.25 6.17
CA GLU A 164 -18.97 11.36 7.56
C GLU A 164 -17.48 11.70 7.73
N TRP A 165 -16.64 11.14 6.86
CA TRP A 165 -15.19 11.26 6.99
C TRP A 165 -14.64 12.45 6.20
N GLU A 166 -13.86 13.27 6.88
CA GLU A 166 -13.19 14.44 6.31
C GLU A 166 -11.70 14.45 6.69
N ASN A 167 -10.86 14.72 5.69
CA ASN A 167 -9.46 15.07 5.90
C ASN A 167 -9.22 16.52 5.43
N LYS A 168 -8.75 17.39 6.33
CA LYS A 168 -8.46 18.79 6.04
C LYS A 168 -6.95 19.00 5.96
N LEU A 169 -6.50 19.40 4.78
CA LEU A 169 -5.11 19.71 4.49
C LEU A 169 -4.90 21.22 4.39
N THR A 170 -3.72 21.67 4.80
CA THR A 170 -3.25 23.04 4.54
C THR A 170 -2.39 23.04 3.28
N VAL A 171 -2.59 24.04 2.43
CA VAL A 171 -1.84 24.20 1.18
C VAL A 171 -0.44 24.75 1.47
N LYS A 172 0.57 24.05 0.96
CA LYS A 172 1.99 24.42 0.99
C LYS A 172 2.54 24.15 -0.41
N THR A 173 2.76 25.20 -1.19
CA THR A 173 3.20 25.05 -2.58
C THR A 173 4.11 26.19 -3.00
N ASP A 174 4.97 25.90 -3.97
CA ASP A 174 5.81 26.88 -4.66
C ASP A 174 5.14 27.40 -5.96
N ILE A 175 3.95 26.88 -6.30
CA ILE A 175 3.18 27.31 -7.46
C ILE A 175 2.56 28.69 -7.18
N THR A 176 2.60 29.59 -8.17
CA THR A 176 2.12 30.99 -8.03
C THR A 176 0.74 31.21 -8.64
N SER A 177 0.31 30.36 -9.57
CA SER A 177 -0.98 30.44 -10.24
C SER A 177 -2.01 29.53 -9.58
N LEU A 178 -3.17 30.09 -9.19
CA LEU A 178 -4.27 29.36 -8.55
C LEU A 178 -4.83 28.27 -9.48
N GLU A 179 -5.06 28.59 -10.75
CA GLU A 179 -5.59 27.64 -11.74
C GLU A 179 -4.57 26.54 -12.07
N GLU A 180 -3.28 26.87 -12.13
CA GLU A 180 -2.21 25.88 -12.32
C GLU A 180 -2.17 24.92 -11.12
N TYR A 181 -2.29 25.44 -9.90
CA TYR A 181 -2.30 24.61 -8.69
C TYR A 181 -3.50 23.65 -8.67
N VAL A 182 -4.72 24.12 -8.98
CA VAL A 182 -5.89 23.24 -9.04
C VAL A 182 -5.74 22.19 -10.15
N SER A 183 -5.25 22.58 -11.32
CA SER A 183 -5.00 21.64 -12.43
C SER A 183 -3.93 20.61 -12.08
N HIS A 184 -2.89 21.03 -11.36
CA HIS A 184 -1.82 20.17 -10.84
C HIS A 184 -2.36 19.15 -9.83
N ILE A 185 -3.16 19.59 -8.85
CA ILE A 185 -3.79 18.69 -7.88
C ILE A 185 -4.74 17.71 -8.58
N ALA A 186 -5.64 18.19 -9.45
CA ALA A 186 -6.56 17.33 -10.20
C ALA A 186 -5.84 16.28 -11.04
N SER A 187 -4.72 16.65 -11.68
CA SER A 187 -3.89 15.72 -12.44
C SER A 187 -3.16 14.72 -11.54
N CYS A 188 -2.67 15.13 -10.38
CA CYS A 188 -1.96 14.24 -9.46
C CYS A 188 -2.92 13.23 -8.79
N THR A 189 -4.14 13.66 -8.46
CA THR A 189 -5.15 12.81 -7.83
C THR A 189 -6.01 12.04 -8.81
N ASN A 190 -5.86 12.27 -10.12
CA ASN A 190 -6.71 11.71 -11.17
C ASN A 190 -8.21 12.01 -10.95
N MET A 191 -8.52 13.21 -10.47
CA MET A 191 -9.90 13.65 -10.23
C MET A 191 -10.36 14.61 -11.32
N ASN A 192 -11.66 14.61 -11.59
CA ASN A 192 -12.24 15.58 -12.50
C ASN A 192 -12.55 16.89 -11.77
N CYS A 193 -12.22 18.02 -12.39
CA CYS A 193 -12.59 19.33 -11.88
C CYS A 193 -13.96 19.72 -12.39
N LEU A 194 -14.95 19.86 -11.49
CA LEU A 194 -16.33 20.18 -11.87
C LEU A 194 -16.56 21.70 -11.99
N THR A 195 -15.63 22.52 -11.49
CA THR A 195 -15.72 23.97 -11.60
C THR A 195 -15.52 24.39 -13.06
N LEU A 196 -16.55 25.03 -13.65
CA LEU A 196 -16.51 25.52 -15.02
C LEU A 196 -15.35 26.50 -15.21
N LYS A 197 -14.46 26.22 -16.17
CA LYS A 197 -13.29 27.05 -16.56
C LYS A 197 -13.62 28.46 -17.10
N GLY A 198 -14.86 28.94 -16.92
CA GLY A 198 -15.33 30.23 -17.39
C GLY A 198 -15.93 31.15 -16.32
N SER A 199 -16.17 30.67 -15.09
CA SER A 199 -16.83 31.46 -14.04
C SER A 199 -15.94 32.50 -13.36
N GLN A 200 -14.64 32.54 -13.66
CA GLN A 200 -13.70 33.55 -13.15
C GLN A 200 -12.85 34.16 -14.27
N LYS A 201 -13.49 34.85 -15.22
CA LYS A 201 -12.78 35.82 -16.08
C LYS A 201 -12.54 37.11 -15.27
N GLY A 202 -11.53 37.08 -14.41
CA GLY A 202 -11.05 38.24 -13.64
C GLY A 202 -9.87 37.86 -12.75
N GLU A 203 -8.99 38.81 -12.42
CA GLU A 203 -7.93 38.64 -11.41
C GLU A 203 -8.58 38.55 -10.01
N SER A 204 -9.11 37.39 -9.67
CA SER A 204 -9.58 37.12 -8.31
C SER A 204 -8.40 36.62 -7.48
N ASN A 205 -8.22 37.21 -6.30
CA ASN A 205 -7.28 36.68 -5.30
C ASN A 205 -7.79 35.40 -4.63
N PHE A 206 -9.05 35.03 -4.87
CA PHE A 206 -9.67 33.83 -4.30
C PHE A 206 -10.13 32.87 -5.40
N TYR A 207 -9.80 31.60 -5.24
CA TYR A 207 -10.20 30.53 -6.14
C TYR A 207 -10.75 29.36 -5.34
N ALA A 208 -12.02 29.03 -5.59
CA ALA A 208 -12.68 27.88 -5.02
C ALA A 208 -12.94 26.87 -6.13
N SER A 209 -12.61 25.60 -5.88
CA SER A 209 -12.86 24.53 -6.84
C SER A 209 -13.31 23.25 -6.16
N ILE A 210 -14.13 22.49 -6.86
CA ILE A 210 -14.61 21.18 -6.45
C ILE A 210 -14.11 20.13 -7.43
N LEU A 211 -13.54 19.07 -6.88
CA LEU A 211 -13.07 17.91 -7.62
C LEU A 211 -13.90 16.69 -7.23
N TYR A 212 -14.13 15.81 -8.19
CA TYR A 212 -14.89 14.59 -7.99
C TYR A 212 -14.28 13.44 -8.76
N ALA A 213 -14.31 12.27 -8.14
CA ALA A 213 -13.87 11.03 -8.74
C ALA A 213 -14.60 9.84 -8.11
N ARG A 214 -14.48 8.69 -8.78
CA ARG A 214 -15.08 7.44 -8.33
C ARG A 214 -14.05 6.32 -8.41
N SER A 215 -14.00 5.46 -7.40
CA SER A 215 -13.16 4.28 -7.41
C SER A 215 -13.71 3.20 -8.34
N ILE A 216 -12.88 2.22 -8.69
CA ILE A 216 -13.33 1.01 -9.42
C ILE A 216 -14.39 0.20 -8.66
N PHE A 217 -14.53 0.39 -7.35
CA PHE A 217 -15.57 -0.22 -6.51
C PHE A 217 -16.88 0.57 -6.50
N GLY A 218 -16.96 1.67 -7.26
CA GLY A 218 -18.12 2.55 -7.28
C GLY A 218 -18.21 3.48 -6.07
N GLU A 219 -17.11 3.64 -5.32
CA GLU A 219 -17.08 4.52 -4.14
C GLU A 219 -16.77 5.96 -4.57
N ASP A 220 -17.59 6.89 -4.13
CA ASP A 220 -17.52 8.30 -4.49
C ASP A 220 -16.55 9.05 -3.56
N VAL A 221 -15.72 9.92 -4.15
CA VAL A 221 -14.73 10.72 -3.41
C VAL A 221 -14.79 12.17 -3.88
N LEU A 222 -14.83 13.08 -2.92
CA LEU A 222 -15.01 14.51 -3.15
C LEU A 222 -13.81 15.27 -2.60
N ALA A 223 -13.39 16.31 -3.30
CA ALA A 223 -12.45 17.29 -2.76
C ALA A 223 -12.95 18.71 -3.01
N SER A 224 -12.78 19.57 -2.02
CA SER A 224 -13.04 21.00 -2.11
C SER A 224 -11.76 21.76 -1.81
N LEU A 225 -11.35 22.61 -2.74
CA LEU A 225 -10.18 23.46 -2.65
C LEU A 225 -10.67 24.89 -2.44
N SER A 226 -10.17 25.54 -1.39
CA SER A 226 -10.37 26.96 -1.13
C SER A 226 -9.01 27.61 -1.05
N LEU A 227 -8.66 28.38 -2.08
CA LEU A 227 -7.34 28.96 -2.26
C LEU A 227 -7.44 30.48 -2.26
N GLU A 228 -6.42 31.11 -1.70
CA GLU A 228 -6.23 32.54 -1.72
C GLU A 228 -4.79 32.88 -2.11
N LYS A 229 -4.61 34.02 -2.76
CA LYS A 229 -3.30 34.55 -3.12
C LYS A 229 -2.98 35.70 -2.19
N ASP A 230 -1.89 35.56 -1.45
CA ASP A 230 -1.38 36.59 -0.55
C ASP A 230 -0.68 37.71 -1.35
N ASN A 231 -0.39 38.83 -0.68
CA ASN A 231 0.29 40.00 -1.24
C ASN A 231 1.67 39.65 -1.84
N ASP A 232 2.34 38.62 -1.32
CA ASP A 232 3.62 38.10 -1.82
C ASP A 232 3.47 37.17 -3.05
N ASN A 233 2.28 37.09 -3.65
CA ASN A 233 1.92 36.15 -4.71
C ASN A 233 2.05 34.67 -4.32
N LYS A 234 2.10 34.35 -3.01
CA LYS A 234 2.07 32.98 -2.51
C LYS A 234 0.64 32.48 -2.37
N ILE A 235 0.43 31.20 -2.64
CA ILE A 235 -0.88 30.56 -2.48
C ILE A 235 -1.00 30.04 -1.05
N ALA A 236 -2.06 30.47 -0.37
CA ALA A 236 -2.51 29.93 0.90
C ALA A 236 -3.90 29.30 0.73
N GLY A 237 -4.32 28.47 1.68
CA GLY A 237 -5.65 27.88 1.64
C GLY A 237 -5.74 26.49 2.25
N HIS A 238 -6.90 25.88 2.03
CA HIS A 238 -7.23 24.57 2.56
C HIS A 238 -7.83 23.67 1.49
N ILE A 239 -7.50 22.39 1.58
CA ILE A 239 -8.12 21.33 0.78
C ILE A 239 -8.87 20.43 1.76
N ARG A 240 -10.14 20.17 1.48
CA ARG A 240 -10.97 19.25 2.25
C ARG A 240 -11.31 18.07 1.37
N VAL A 241 -10.90 16.89 1.77
CA VAL A 241 -11.26 15.64 1.12
C VAL A 241 -12.36 14.98 1.95
N ARG A 242 -13.44 14.53 1.31
CA ARG A 242 -14.52 13.79 1.94
C ARG A 242 -14.78 12.48 1.20
N ALA A 243 -15.05 11.43 1.97
CA ALA A 243 -15.42 10.12 1.46
C ALA A 243 -16.36 9.40 2.44
N LYS A 244 -16.98 8.30 1.98
CA LYS A 244 -17.81 7.44 2.84
C LYS A 244 -16.98 6.68 3.89
N THR A 245 -15.73 6.37 3.60
CA THR A 245 -14.84 5.59 4.47
C THR A 245 -13.64 6.43 4.90
N GLN A 246 -13.08 6.08 6.06
CA GLN A 246 -11.95 6.82 6.65
C GLN A 246 -10.67 6.67 5.84
N GLY A 247 -10.30 5.45 5.46
CA GLY A 247 -9.08 5.16 4.72
C GLY A 247 -9.05 5.90 3.39
N MET A 248 -10.16 5.93 2.65
CA MET A 248 -10.26 6.71 1.41
C MET A 248 -9.96 8.21 1.61
N ALA A 249 -10.56 8.84 2.62
CA ALA A 249 -10.33 10.25 2.91
C ALA A 249 -8.88 10.53 3.37
N LEU A 250 -8.30 9.62 4.14
CA LEU A 250 -6.92 9.72 4.62
C LEU A 250 -5.91 9.48 3.50
N SER A 251 -5.99 8.33 2.79
CA SER A 251 -5.05 7.95 1.73
C SER A 251 -5.04 8.95 0.57
N LEU A 252 -6.19 9.49 0.18
CA LEU A 252 -6.23 10.57 -0.82
C LEU A 252 -5.60 11.85 -0.28
N GLY A 253 -5.85 12.18 0.98
CA GLY A 253 -5.27 13.36 1.61
C GLY A 253 -3.75 13.28 1.72
N ASP A 254 -3.21 12.11 2.08
CA ASP A 254 -1.76 11.85 2.13
C ASP A 254 -1.13 11.92 0.72
N LYS A 255 -1.82 11.40 -0.30
CA LYS A 255 -1.41 11.55 -1.70
C LYS A 255 -1.33 13.01 -2.12
N ILE A 256 -2.31 13.83 -1.74
CA ILE A 256 -2.30 15.27 -1.99
C ILE A 256 -1.15 15.94 -1.24
N ALA A 257 -0.97 15.64 0.05
CA ALA A 257 0.09 16.19 0.88
C ALA A 257 1.50 15.93 0.30
N ARG A 258 1.74 14.72 -0.23
CA ARG A 258 2.99 14.36 -0.93
C ARG A 258 3.17 15.06 -2.27
N SER A 259 2.08 15.52 -2.90
CA SER A 259 2.06 16.03 -4.28
C SER A 259 1.83 17.55 -4.38
N GLN A 260 1.91 18.30 -3.27
CA GLN A 260 1.64 19.75 -3.28
C GLN A 260 2.73 20.58 -4.00
N HIS A 261 3.93 20.02 -4.15
CA HIS A 261 5.04 20.64 -4.87
C HIS A 261 5.14 20.09 -6.29
N LYS A 262 5.64 20.91 -7.22
CA LYS A 262 5.91 20.49 -8.59
C LYS A 262 6.98 19.40 -8.55
N LYS A 263 6.74 18.23 -9.16
CA LYS A 263 7.78 17.19 -9.28
C LYS A 263 8.98 17.81 -9.99
N ARG A 264 10.09 17.99 -9.26
CA ARG A 264 11.36 18.39 -9.84
C ARG A 264 11.85 17.19 -10.64
N LEU A 265 11.66 17.22 -11.95
CA LEU A 265 12.30 16.27 -12.87
C LEU A 265 13.80 16.43 -12.65
N LEU A 266 14.43 15.42 -12.04
CA LEU A 266 15.88 15.27 -11.97
C LEU A 266 16.38 14.63 -13.26
#